data_AF-A0A6M0M6Q5-F1
#
_entry.id   AF-A0A6M0M6Q5-F1
#
_cell.length_a   1.000
_cell.length_b   1.000
_cell.length_c   1.000
_cell.angle_alpha   90.00
_cell.angle_beta   90.00
_cell.angle_gamma   90.00
#
_symmetry.space_group_name_H-M   'P 1'
#
loop_
_entity.id
_entity.type
_entity.pdbx_description
1 polymer ?
#
loop_
_entity_poly.entity_id
_entity_poly.type
_entity_poly.pdbx_seq_one_letter_code
_entity_poly.pdbx_strand_id
1 'polypeptide(L)'
;MGKIFFNSLGDFQWASVAALFALIGTIISAIFSGLSHNNSKKTMVIQKEMNQQKIDADIISKSRMHWIDNAKIISSDFITISLNLGAHFKMFTEKVIQFNNISSRIVFLEKKGNSNLSKIEKEEYTELKNAIKSLNSEMQTRINTINTLLESLAKNFLLIKLNFTKNVEHQNILDSVEKIYNRLRKHSLNNGWIQFGTDKELKKSLQNTNSIFKENSEDTEILTTELSNYFKKEWEKVKQGK
;
A
#
# COMPACT_ATOMS: atom_id res chain seq x y z
N MET A 1 26.55 -77.97 40.12
CA MET A 1 26.52 -76.86 39.13
C MET A 1 27.94 -76.58 38.64
N GLY A 2 28.46 -77.35 37.67
CA GLY A 2 29.87 -77.18 37.26
C GLY A 2 30.25 -77.91 35.98
N LYS A 3 29.42 -77.83 34.92
CA LYS A 3 29.71 -78.42 33.59
C LYS A 3 29.76 -77.39 32.46
N ILE A 4 29.70 -76.09 32.78
CA ILE A 4 29.65 -75.04 31.77
C ILE A 4 31.06 -74.69 31.28
N PHE A 5 32.08 -74.75 32.15
CA PHE A 5 33.46 -74.34 31.85
C PHE A 5 34.44 -75.50 31.67
N PHE A 6 33.99 -76.76 31.67
CA PHE A 6 34.85 -77.94 31.63
C PHE A 6 34.29 -78.99 30.66
N ASN A 7 35.15 -79.63 29.86
CA ASN A 7 34.76 -80.68 28.90
C ASN A 7 34.44 -82.02 29.60
N SER A 8 33.98 -83.04 28.86
CA SER A 8 33.68 -84.37 29.43
C SER A 8 34.89 -85.12 29.99
N LEU A 9 36.11 -84.61 29.74
CA LEU A 9 37.40 -85.13 30.22
C LEU A 9 37.94 -84.33 31.42
N GLY A 10 37.26 -83.25 31.83
CA GLY A 10 37.66 -82.41 32.97
C GLY A 10 38.55 -81.20 32.63
N ASP A 11 38.87 -80.95 31.36
CA ASP A 11 39.71 -79.81 30.95
C ASP A 11 38.90 -78.51 30.83
N PHE A 12 39.51 -77.41 31.25
CA PHE A 12 38.92 -76.08 31.20
C PHE A 12 38.71 -75.60 29.75
N GLN A 13 37.46 -75.28 29.40
CA GLN A 13 37.08 -74.80 28.08
C GLN A 13 37.04 -73.26 28.07
N TRP A 14 38.13 -72.64 27.62
CA TRP A 14 38.18 -71.19 27.36
C TRP A 14 37.06 -70.71 26.43
N ALA A 15 36.61 -71.56 25.51
CA ALA A 15 35.47 -71.29 24.63
C ALA A 15 34.16 -71.00 25.40
N SER A 16 33.92 -71.68 26.52
CA SER A 16 32.72 -71.46 27.34
C SER A 16 32.76 -70.16 28.13
N VAL A 17 33.96 -69.75 28.57
CA VAL A 17 34.19 -68.43 29.19
C VAL A 17 33.99 -67.33 28.15
N ALA A 18 34.57 -67.49 26.96
CA ALA A 18 34.39 -66.56 25.84
C ALA A 18 32.90 -66.47 25.42
N ALA A 19 32.17 -67.58 25.40
CA ALA A 19 30.73 -67.59 25.10
C ALA A 19 29.91 -66.84 26.16
N LEU A 20 30.26 -66.95 27.44
CA LEU A 20 29.61 -66.19 28.51
C LEU A 20 29.87 -64.68 28.36
N PHE A 21 31.11 -64.27 28.11
CA PHE A 21 31.44 -62.86 27.87
C PHE A 21 30.82 -62.31 26.59
N ALA A 22 30.74 -63.12 25.53
CA ALA A 22 30.03 -62.77 24.31
C ALA A 22 28.54 -62.59 24.56
N LEU A 23 27.91 -63.47 25.34
CA LEU A 23 26.50 -63.36 25.73
C LEU A 23 26.23 -62.07 26.52
N ILE A 24 27.07 -61.77 27.53
CA ILE A 24 26.97 -60.54 28.33
C ILE A 24 27.15 -59.31 27.44
N GLY A 25 28.16 -59.30 26.56
CA GLY A 25 28.39 -58.22 25.60
C GLY A 25 27.21 -58.02 24.64
N THR A 26 26.58 -59.11 24.20
CA THR A 26 25.39 -59.07 23.32
C THR A 26 24.16 -58.51 24.04
N ILE A 27 23.94 -58.89 25.31
CA ILE A 27 22.84 -58.37 26.13
C ILE A 27 23.03 -56.87 26.40
N ILE A 28 24.24 -56.45 26.79
CA ILE A 28 24.56 -55.03 27.03
C ILE A 28 24.36 -54.24 25.74
N SER A 29 24.86 -54.73 24.60
CA SER A 29 24.68 -54.10 23.29
C SER A 29 23.20 -53.98 22.90
N ALA A 30 22.39 -55.00 23.16
CA ALA A 30 20.95 -54.97 22.92
C ALA A 30 20.22 -53.92 23.78
N ILE A 31 20.59 -53.78 25.07
CA ILE A 31 20.03 -52.76 25.98
C ILE A 31 20.39 -51.35 25.49
N PHE A 32 21.66 -51.11 25.14
CA PHE A 32 22.11 -49.82 24.59
C PHE A 32 21.45 -49.50 23.24
N SER A 33 21.28 -50.49 22.36
CA SER A 33 20.59 -50.36 21.08
C SER A 33 19.12 -49.99 21.27
N GLY A 34 18.42 -50.64 22.21
CA GLY A 34 17.02 -50.32 22.54
C GLY A 34 16.83 -48.90 23.11
N LEU A 35 17.73 -48.47 24.01
CA LEU A 35 17.74 -47.10 24.53
C LEU A 35 18.04 -46.07 23.44
N SER A 36 19.01 -46.36 22.57
CA SER A 36 19.38 -45.51 21.43
C SER A 36 18.23 -45.36 20.42
N HIS A 37 17.53 -46.45 20.10
CA HIS A 37 16.37 -46.43 19.19
C HIS A 37 15.19 -45.61 19.73
N ASN A 38 14.93 -45.68 21.04
CA ASN A 38 13.87 -44.88 21.65
C ASN A 38 14.24 -43.38 21.69
N ASN A 39 15.52 -43.06 21.92
CA ASN A 39 16.01 -41.68 21.87
C ASN A 39 16.04 -41.15 20.42
N SER A 40 16.41 -41.97 19.43
CA SER A 40 16.43 -41.57 18.02
C SER A 40 15.02 -41.26 17.49
N LYS A 41 14.00 -42.02 17.91
CA LYS A 41 12.60 -41.73 17.62
C LYS A 41 12.14 -40.39 18.21
N LYS A 42 12.46 -40.11 19.48
CA LYS A 42 12.15 -38.82 20.11
C LYS A 42 12.86 -37.66 19.40
N THR A 43 14.14 -37.82 19.09
CA THR A 43 14.92 -36.82 18.33
C THR A 43 14.35 -36.60 16.92
N MET A 44 13.89 -37.64 16.24
CA MET A 44 13.26 -37.54 14.92
C MET A 44 11.94 -36.77 14.98
N VAL A 45 11.11 -36.99 16.01
CA VAL A 45 9.86 -36.24 16.22
C VAL A 45 10.17 -34.76 16.49
N ILE A 46 11.11 -34.46 17.40
CA ILE A 46 11.53 -33.09 17.70
C ILE A 46 12.11 -32.40 16.45
N GLN A 47 12.91 -33.11 15.63
CA GLN A 47 13.42 -32.57 14.36
C GLN A 47 12.31 -32.27 13.36
N LYS A 48 11.29 -33.14 13.25
CA LYS A 48 10.12 -32.88 12.40
C LYS A 48 9.33 -31.66 12.89
N GLU A 49 9.08 -31.55 14.18
CA GLU A 49 8.40 -30.39 14.78
C GLU A 49 9.18 -29.09 14.56
N MET A 50 10.50 -29.09 14.81
CA MET A 50 11.35 -27.94 14.54
C MET A 50 11.39 -27.57 13.05
N ASN A 51 11.43 -28.55 12.15
CA ASN A 51 11.39 -28.29 10.72
C ASN A 51 10.04 -27.72 10.28
N GLN A 52 8.94 -28.24 10.84
CA GLN A 52 7.61 -27.71 10.58
C GLN A 52 7.48 -26.27 11.09
N GLN A 53 7.94 -25.98 12.31
CA GLN A 53 7.97 -24.61 12.85
C GLN A 53 8.80 -23.65 11.99
N LYS A 54 9.92 -24.11 11.43
CA LYS A 54 10.73 -23.32 10.49
C LYS A 54 10.00 -23.06 9.17
N ILE A 55 9.33 -24.07 8.63
CA ILE A 55 8.54 -23.94 7.40
C ILE A 55 7.38 -22.97 7.62
N ASP A 56 6.64 -23.12 8.72
CA ASP A 56 5.51 -22.25 9.05
C ASP A 56 5.98 -20.80 9.26
N ALA A 57 7.10 -20.58 9.95
CA ALA A 57 7.69 -19.25 10.13
C ALA A 57 8.16 -18.63 8.80
N ASP A 58 8.75 -19.42 7.90
CA ASP A 58 9.16 -18.98 6.56
C ASP A 58 7.94 -18.60 5.70
N ILE A 59 6.88 -19.42 5.72
CA ILE A 59 5.62 -19.12 5.02
C ILE A 59 5.02 -17.82 5.55
N ILE A 60 4.90 -17.66 6.88
CA ILE A 60 4.36 -16.45 7.51
C ILE A 60 5.18 -15.21 7.12
N SER A 61 6.52 -15.32 7.18
CA SER A 61 7.44 -14.23 6.83
C SER A 61 7.28 -13.81 5.37
N LYS A 62 7.22 -14.78 4.44
CA LYS A 62 6.99 -14.52 3.00
C LYS A 62 5.63 -13.90 2.73
N SER A 63 4.56 -14.42 3.34
CA SER A 63 3.22 -13.86 3.21
C SER A 63 3.15 -12.42 3.72
N ARG A 64 3.79 -12.12 4.85
CA ARG A 64 3.86 -10.76 5.38
C ARG A 64 4.69 -9.83 4.49
N MET A 65 5.82 -10.30 3.96
CA MET A 65 6.61 -9.53 3.01
C MET A 65 5.80 -9.16 1.76
N HIS A 66 5.12 -10.13 1.15
CA HIS A 66 4.23 -9.89 0.02
C HIS A 66 3.11 -8.90 0.35
N TRP A 67 2.50 -9.03 1.53
CA TRP A 67 1.47 -8.10 1.99
C TRP A 67 2.02 -6.68 2.17
N ILE A 68 3.20 -6.52 2.79
CA ILE A 68 3.87 -5.21 2.95
C ILE A 68 4.12 -4.57 1.58
N ASP A 69 4.66 -5.32 0.62
CA ASP A 69 4.96 -4.78 -0.72
C ASP A 69 3.69 -4.33 -1.45
N ASN A 70 2.63 -5.14 -1.38
CA ASN A 70 1.34 -4.79 -1.95
C ASN A 70 0.72 -3.54 -1.28
N ALA A 71 0.74 -3.49 0.06
CA ALA A 71 0.21 -2.37 0.82
C ALA A 71 0.97 -1.07 0.54
N LYS A 72 2.30 -1.13 0.36
CA LYS A 72 3.12 0.02 -0.05
C LYS A 72 2.73 0.55 -1.42
N ILE A 73 2.55 -0.33 -2.41
CA ILE A 73 2.15 0.07 -3.77
C ILE A 73 0.79 0.79 -3.71
N ILE A 74 -0.21 0.16 -3.08
CA ILE A 74 -1.56 0.73 -2.96
C ILE A 74 -1.53 2.09 -2.23
N SER A 75 -0.75 2.20 -1.17
CA SER A 75 -0.66 3.45 -0.40
C SER A 75 0.06 4.56 -1.18
N SER A 76 1.12 4.21 -1.90
CA SER A 76 1.86 5.13 -2.77
C SER A 76 0.97 5.64 -3.91
N ASP A 77 0.18 4.75 -4.52
CA ASP A 77 -0.78 5.10 -5.55
C ASP A 77 -1.85 6.06 -5.00
N PHE A 78 -2.42 5.76 -3.83
CA PHE A 78 -3.39 6.64 -3.17
C PHE A 78 -2.82 8.05 -2.92
N ILE A 79 -1.61 8.14 -2.37
CA ILE A 79 -0.90 9.40 -2.11
C ILE A 79 -0.71 10.19 -3.40
N THR A 80 -0.19 9.54 -4.44
CA THR A 80 0.11 10.17 -5.73
C THR A 80 -1.17 10.68 -6.40
N ILE A 81 -2.22 9.86 -6.42
CA ILE A 81 -3.53 10.24 -6.95
C ILE A 81 -4.11 11.43 -6.16
N SER A 82 -3.99 11.43 -4.84
CA SER A 82 -4.51 12.50 -3.97
C SER A 82 -3.83 13.83 -4.27
N LEU A 83 -2.50 13.85 -4.40
CA LEU A 83 -1.73 15.07 -4.75
C LEU A 83 -2.07 15.55 -6.16
N ASN A 84 -2.10 14.64 -7.13
CA ASN A 84 -2.46 14.96 -8.51
C ASN A 84 -3.86 15.57 -8.58
N LEU A 85 -4.83 14.98 -7.89
CA LEU A 85 -6.20 15.47 -7.90
C LEU A 85 -6.30 16.88 -7.30
N GLY A 86 -5.62 17.14 -6.17
CA GLY A 86 -5.53 18.48 -5.59
C GLY A 86 -4.94 19.52 -6.55
N ALA A 87 -3.82 19.19 -7.21
CA ALA A 87 -3.23 20.05 -8.23
C ALA A 87 -4.17 20.27 -9.42
N HIS A 88 -4.91 19.21 -9.81
CA HIS A 88 -5.83 19.28 -10.92
C HIS A 88 -7.02 20.21 -10.64
N PHE A 89 -7.55 20.18 -9.43
CA PHE A 89 -8.60 21.10 -8.99
C PHE A 89 -8.14 22.56 -8.97
N LYS A 90 -6.93 22.83 -8.45
CA LYS A 90 -6.35 24.17 -8.42
C LYS A 90 -6.22 24.77 -9.81
N MET A 91 -5.53 24.07 -10.71
CA MET A 91 -5.35 24.52 -12.08
C MET A 91 -6.68 24.62 -12.84
N PHE A 92 -7.65 23.75 -12.57
CA PHE A 92 -8.99 23.88 -13.15
C PHE A 92 -9.66 25.20 -12.72
N THR A 93 -9.62 25.51 -11.43
CA THR A 93 -10.20 26.75 -10.89
C THR A 93 -9.53 28.00 -11.48
N GLU A 94 -8.19 27.99 -11.60
CA GLU A 94 -7.44 29.08 -12.25
C GLU A 94 -7.86 29.27 -13.71
N LYS A 95 -8.09 28.18 -14.45
CA LYS A 95 -8.55 28.21 -15.84
C LYS A 95 -9.99 28.70 -15.97
N VAL A 96 -10.88 28.36 -15.05
CA VAL A 96 -12.24 28.91 -14.98
C VAL A 96 -12.20 30.43 -14.81
N ILE A 97 -11.29 30.95 -13.98
CA ILE A 97 -11.12 32.40 -13.81
C ILE A 97 -10.64 33.05 -15.10
N GLN A 98 -9.64 32.46 -15.76
CA GLN A 98 -9.16 32.95 -17.07
C GLN A 98 -10.29 32.97 -18.10
N PHE A 99 -11.11 31.91 -18.15
CA PHE A 99 -12.26 31.81 -19.03
C PHE A 99 -13.26 32.94 -18.80
N ASN A 100 -13.60 33.20 -17.53
CA ASN A 100 -14.55 34.26 -17.15
C ASN A 100 -14.03 35.66 -17.51
N ASN A 101 -12.74 35.92 -17.30
CA ASN A 101 -12.13 37.20 -17.65
C ASN A 101 -12.16 37.45 -19.17
N ILE A 102 -11.76 36.45 -19.97
CA ILE A 102 -11.79 36.55 -21.44
C ILE A 102 -13.24 36.71 -21.93
N SER A 103 -14.16 35.91 -21.39
CA SER A 103 -15.58 35.98 -21.78
C SER A 103 -16.20 37.34 -21.47
N SER A 104 -15.88 37.92 -20.32
CA SER A 104 -16.34 39.27 -19.95
C SER A 104 -15.82 40.34 -20.91
N ARG A 105 -14.55 40.24 -21.35
CA ARG A 105 -13.98 41.15 -22.33
C ARG A 105 -14.64 41.00 -23.71
N ILE A 106 -14.90 39.77 -24.15
CA ILE A 106 -15.63 39.51 -25.39
C ILE A 106 -17.02 40.14 -25.34
N VAL A 107 -17.78 39.93 -24.25
CA VAL A 107 -19.11 40.52 -24.07
C VAL A 107 -19.07 42.05 -24.09
N PHE A 108 -18.04 42.66 -23.48
CA PHE A 108 -17.85 44.11 -23.55
C PHE A 108 -17.65 44.60 -24.99
N LEU A 109 -16.78 43.94 -25.77
CA LEU A 109 -16.52 44.27 -27.17
C LEU A 109 -17.79 44.07 -28.04
N GLU A 110 -18.56 43.01 -27.79
CA GLU A 110 -19.83 42.74 -28.49
C GLU A 110 -20.87 43.83 -28.21
N LYS A 111 -20.99 44.28 -26.95
CA LYS A 111 -21.90 45.38 -26.57
C LYS A 111 -21.55 46.70 -27.23
N LYS A 112 -20.27 46.96 -27.51
CA LYS A 112 -19.82 48.16 -28.23
C LYS A 112 -20.30 48.19 -29.68
N GLY A 113 -20.53 47.03 -30.28
CA GLY A 113 -20.99 46.86 -31.66
C GLY A 113 -19.87 46.97 -32.69
N ASN A 114 -19.91 46.10 -33.72
CA ASN A 114 -18.80 45.92 -34.67
C ASN A 114 -18.43 47.19 -35.48
N SER A 115 -19.39 48.08 -35.72
CA SER A 115 -19.16 49.36 -36.38
C SER A 115 -18.34 50.34 -35.54
N ASN A 116 -18.37 50.21 -34.21
CA ASN A 116 -17.74 51.13 -33.27
C ASN A 116 -16.40 50.59 -32.71
N LEU A 117 -16.00 49.39 -33.10
CA LEU A 117 -14.70 48.81 -32.74
C LEU A 117 -13.60 49.39 -33.63
N SER A 118 -12.51 49.84 -33.00
CA SER A 118 -11.25 50.16 -33.68
C SER A 118 -10.65 48.92 -34.35
N LYS A 119 -9.70 49.11 -35.27
CA LYS A 119 -8.98 48.00 -35.91
C LYS A 119 -8.33 47.07 -34.88
N ILE A 120 -7.68 47.64 -33.87
CA ILE A 120 -7.02 46.91 -32.78
C ILE A 120 -8.04 46.07 -31.99
N GLU A 121 -9.20 46.64 -31.65
CA GLU A 121 -10.24 45.92 -30.91
C GLU A 121 -10.86 44.76 -31.72
N LYS A 122 -10.90 44.88 -33.06
CA LYS A 122 -11.36 43.78 -33.93
C LYS A 122 -10.36 42.63 -33.98
N GLU A 123 -9.07 42.94 -34.01
CA GLU A 123 -7.97 41.96 -33.90
C GLU A 123 -8.03 41.28 -32.52
N GLU A 124 -8.08 42.06 -31.44
CA GLU A 124 -8.24 41.57 -30.06
C GLU A 124 -9.44 40.63 -29.92
N TYR A 125 -10.62 41.03 -30.43
CA TYR A 125 -11.83 40.21 -30.38
C TYR A 125 -11.63 38.83 -31.03
N THR A 126 -10.94 38.78 -32.16
CA THR A 126 -10.67 37.54 -32.89
C THR A 126 -9.71 36.64 -32.09
N GLU A 127 -8.66 37.23 -31.52
CA GLU A 127 -7.72 36.51 -30.65
C GLU A 127 -8.40 35.94 -29.41
N LEU A 128 -9.22 36.73 -28.72
CA LEU A 128 -9.96 36.30 -27.54
C LEU A 128 -10.93 35.16 -27.86
N LYS A 129 -11.63 35.21 -29.00
CA LYS A 129 -12.50 34.10 -29.43
C LYS A 129 -11.74 32.80 -29.66
N ASN A 130 -10.56 32.87 -30.28
CA ASN A 130 -9.69 31.71 -30.46
C ASN A 130 -9.17 31.19 -29.11
N ALA A 131 -8.79 32.09 -28.20
CA ALA A 131 -8.35 31.73 -26.86
C ALA A 131 -9.44 30.98 -26.07
N ILE A 132 -10.71 31.44 -26.11
CA ILE A 132 -11.83 30.72 -25.49
C ILE A 132 -12.00 29.32 -26.06
N LYS A 133 -11.94 29.17 -27.39
CA LYS A 133 -12.10 27.86 -28.04
C LYS A 133 -11.01 26.88 -27.58
N SER A 134 -9.76 27.34 -27.53
CA SER A 134 -8.63 26.57 -27.02
C SER A 134 -8.81 26.19 -25.54
N LEU A 135 -9.15 27.18 -24.70
CA LEU A 135 -9.36 27.00 -23.27
C LEU A 135 -10.50 26.02 -22.96
N ASN A 136 -11.58 26.06 -23.73
CA ASN A 136 -12.67 25.09 -23.62
C ASN A 136 -12.20 23.66 -23.87
N SER A 137 -11.39 23.42 -24.90
CA SER A 137 -10.82 22.10 -25.18
C SER A 137 -9.91 21.61 -24.04
N GLU A 138 -9.07 22.51 -23.51
CA GLU A 138 -8.20 22.23 -22.37
C GLU A 138 -9.02 21.86 -21.12
N MET A 139 -10.07 22.62 -20.81
CA MET A 139 -10.94 22.37 -19.66
C MET A 139 -11.66 21.02 -19.77
N GLN A 140 -12.17 20.65 -20.95
CA GLN A 140 -12.81 19.34 -21.17
C GLN A 140 -11.83 18.19 -20.91
N THR A 141 -10.61 18.29 -21.43
CA THR A 141 -9.55 17.30 -21.19
C THR A 141 -9.27 17.15 -19.71
N ARG A 142 -9.15 18.28 -19.01
CA ARG A 142 -8.85 18.33 -17.59
C ARG A 142 -9.98 17.74 -16.72
N ILE A 143 -11.23 17.92 -17.12
CA ILE A 143 -12.38 17.29 -16.43
C ILE A 143 -12.32 15.78 -16.55
N ASN A 144 -12.04 15.27 -17.75
CA ASN A 144 -11.87 13.83 -17.95
C ASN A 144 -10.74 13.30 -17.04
N THR A 145 -9.61 14.02 -16.96
CA THR A 145 -8.53 13.66 -16.04
C THR A 145 -8.97 13.67 -14.57
N ILE A 146 -9.68 14.70 -14.12
CA ILE A 146 -10.21 14.80 -12.76
C ILE A 146 -11.14 13.62 -12.45
N ASN A 147 -12.04 13.27 -13.36
CA ASN A 147 -12.97 12.15 -13.18
C ASN A 147 -12.22 10.81 -13.07
N THR A 148 -11.26 10.55 -13.96
CA THR A 148 -10.41 9.35 -13.88
C THR A 148 -9.63 9.27 -12.57
N LEU A 149 -9.12 10.40 -12.09
CA LEU A 149 -8.41 10.48 -10.81
C LEU A 149 -9.36 10.24 -9.63
N LEU A 150 -10.59 10.76 -9.65
CA LEU A 150 -11.61 10.53 -8.63
C LEU A 150 -12.00 9.04 -8.53
N GLU A 151 -12.18 8.37 -9.67
CA GLU A 151 -12.44 6.93 -9.74
C GLU A 151 -11.27 6.14 -9.17
N SER A 152 -10.04 6.49 -9.57
CA SER A 152 -8.81 5.86 -9.09
C SER A 152 -8.59 6.07 -7.59
N LEU A 153 -8.95 7.26 -7.08
CA LEU A 153 -8.91 7.58 -5.66
C LEU A 153 -9.88 6.70 -4.88
N ALA A 154 -11.13 6.55 -5.34
CA ALA A 154 -12.12 5.72 -4.71
C ALA A 154 -11.72 4.24 -4.68
N LYS A 155 -11.14 3.74 -5.78
CA LYS A 155 -10.58 2.38 -5.85
C LYS A 155 -9.48 2.17 -4.81
N ASN A 156 -8.48 3.06 -4.77
CA ASN A 156 -7.36 2.93 -3.85
C ASN A 156 -7.78 3.11 -2.39
N PHE A 157 -8.72 4.01 -2.12
CA PHE A 157 -9.34 4.15 -0.80
C PHE A 157 -9.90 2.81 -0.30
N LEU A 158 -10.67 2.11 -1.12
CA LEU A 158 -11.21 0.80 -0.78
C LEU A 158 -10.11 -0.24 -0.57
N LEU A 159 -9.10 -0.27 -1.45
CA LEU A 159 -7.97 -1.19 -1.33
C LEU A 159 -7.19 -1.00 -0.03
N ILE A 160 -6.96 0.25 0.40
CA ILE A 160 -6.36 0.54 1.70
C ILE A 160 -7.25 -0.03 2.82
N LYS A 161 -8.57 0.24 2.79
CA LYS A 161 -9.49 -0.30 3.82
C LYS A 161 -9.52 -1.83 3.88
N LEU A 162 -9.24 -2.52 2.78
CA LEU A 162 -9.14 -3.98 2.75
C LEU A 162 -7.79 -4.50 3.29
N ASN A 163 -6.70 -3.74 3.10
CA ASN A 163 -5.38 -4.14 3.56
C ASN A 163 -5.16 -3.82 5.06
N PHE A 164 -5.79 -2.79 5.58
CA PHE A 164 -5.67 -2.37 6.98
C PHE A 164 -6.92 -2.79 7.79
N THR A 165 -6.72 -3.65 8.79
CA THR A 165 -7.77 -4.10 9.73
C THR A 165 -8.11 -3.05 10.80
N LYS A 166 -9.22 -3.19 11.52
CA LYS A 166 -9.61 -2.28 12.63
C LYS A 166 -8.85 -2.57 13.93
N ASN A 167 -7.52 -2.48 13.92
CA ASN A 167 -6.72 -2.41 15.14
C ASN A 167 -6.29 -0.95 15.41
N VAL A 168 -5.82 -0.66 16.63
CA VAL A 168 -5.50 0.72 17.06
C VAL A 168 -4.42 1.38 16.18
N GLU A 169 -3.39 0.64 15.75
CA GLU A 169 -2.33 1.20 14.90
C GLU A 169 -2.82 1.51 13.47
N HIS A 170 -3.71 0.69 12.94
CA HIS A 170 -4.30 0.89 11.61
C HIS A 170 -5.37 1.99 11.61
N GLN A 171 -6.01 2.26 12.76
CA GLN A 171 -7.08 3.25 12.83
C GLN A 171 -6.58 4.65 12.45
N ASN A 172 -5.38 5.04 12.90
CA ASN A 172 -4.79 6.33 12.52
C ASN A 172 -4.59 6.46 11.00
N ILE A 173 -4.04 5.41 10.36
CA ILE A 173 -3.86 5.36 8.91
C ILE A 173 -5.21 5.46 8.20
N LEU A 174 -6.21 4.71 8.67
CA LEU A 174 -7.56 4.71 8.10
C LEU A 174 -8.24 6.09 8.25
N ASP A 175 -8.09 6.76 9.38
CA ASP A 175 -8.65 8.07 9.65
C ASP A 175 -7.99 9.13 8.74
N SER A 176 -6.66 9.11 8.60
CA SER A 176 -5.90 9.97 7.69
C SER A 176 -6.35 9.79 6.23
N VAL A 177 -6.46 8.53 5.80
CA VAL A 177 -6.91 8.16 4.44
C VAL A 177 -8.36 8.59 4.19
N GLU A 178 -9.25 8.40 5.16
CA GLU A 178 -10.66 8.79 5.08
C GLU A 178 -10.82 10.32 5.05
N LYS A 179 -10.01 11.05 5.83
CA LYS A 179 -9.97 12.52 5.81
C LYS A 179 -9.60 13.04 4.42
N ILE A 180 -8.51 12.53 3.83
CA ILE A 180 -8.05 12.90 2.48
C ILE A 180 -9.14 12.59 1.44
N TYR A 181 -9.64 11.35 1.44
CA TYR A 181 -10.66 10.89 0.50
C TYR A 181 -11.91 11.76 0.54
N ASN A 182 -12.45 12.00 1.75
CA ASN A 182 -13.69 12.76 1.92
C ASN A 182 -13.52 14.23 1.51
N ARG A 183 -12.37 14.86 1.79
CA ARG A 183 -12.12 16.24 1.37
C ARG A 183 -12.06 16.36 -0.14
N LEU A 184 -11.28 15.50 -0.79
CA LEU A 184 -11.11 15.51 -2.25
C LEU A 184 -12.41 15.17 -2.99
N ARG A 185 -13.18 14.20 -2.49
CA ARG A 185 -14.48 13.82 -3.08
C ARG A 185 -15.53 14.93 -2.99
N LYS A 186 -15.61 15.64 -1.87
CA LYS A 186 -16.55 16.76 -1.68
C LYS A 186 -16.27 17.91 -2.64
N HIS A 187 -15.07 17.97 -3.19
CA HIS A 187 -14.67 18.97 -4.18
C HIS A 187 -14.98 18.52 -5.64
N SER A 188 -15.90 17.57 -5.84
CA SER A 188 -16.41 17.27 -7.17
C SER A 188 -17.00 18.54 -7.80
N LEU A 189 -16.69 18.75 -9.08
CA LEU A 189 -17.13 19.89 -9.88
C LEU A 189 -18.67 19.89 -9.97
N ASN A 190 -19.34 20.42 -8.95
CA ASN A 190 -20.78 20.59 -8.97
C ASN A 190 -21.08 21.72 -9.96
N ASN A 191 -21.67 21.32 -11.09
CA ASN A 191 -22.20 22.14 -12.18
C ASN A 191 -21.15 22.61 -13.21
N GLY A 192 -21.55 22.58 -14.48
CA GLY A 192 -20.72 22.99 -15.61
C GLY A 192 -20.05 24.34 -15.36
N TRP A 193 -18.74 24.40 -15.59
CA TRP A 193 -17.86 25.57 -15.40
C TRP A 193 -18.19 26.76 -16.31
N ILE A 194 -19.25 26.64 -17.12
CA ILE A 194 -19.74 27.63 -18.07
C ILE A 194 -20.56 28.72 -17.37
N GLN A 195 -20.83 28.61 -16.07
CA GLN A 195 -21.50 29.68 -15.34
C GLN A 195 -20.55 30.87 -15.16
N PHE A 196 -20.93 32.03 -15.72
CA PHE A 196 -20.32 33.30 -15.41
C PHE A 196 -20.42 33.55 -13.90
N GLY A 197 -19.33 33.35 -13.18
CA GLY A 197 -19.26 33.67 -11.76
C GLY A 197 -19.02 35.15 -11.59
N THR A 198 -19.63 35.77 -10.58
CA THR A 198 -19.21 37.10 -10.14
C THR A 198 -17.75 37.06 -9.68
N ASP A 199 -17.02 38.16 -9.78
CA ASP A 199 -15.62 38.25 -9.28
C ASP A 199 -15.48 37.78 -7.83
N LYS A 200 -16.52 38.04 -7.01
CA LYS A 200 -16.57 37.60 -5.61
C LYS A 200 -16.63 36.07 -5.50
N GLU A 201 -17.47 35.42 -6.31
CA GLU A 201 -17.58 33.96 -6.34
C GLU A 201 -16.31 33.31 -6.86
N LEU A 202 -15.72 33.86 -7.92
CA LEU A 202 -14.46 33.39 -8.50
C LEU A 202 -13.30 33.48 -7.51
N LYS A 203 -13.15 34.61 -6.80
CA LYS A 203 -12.14 34.77 -5.73
C LYS A 203 -12.36 33.79 -4.58
N LYS A 204 -13.60 33.62 -4.14
CA LYS A 204 -13.94 32.66 -3.08
C LYS A 204 -13.63 31.22 -3.52
N SER A 205 -13.95 30.87 -4.76
CA SER A 205 -13.61 29.56 -5.33
C SER A 205 -12.11 29.32 -5.33
N LEU A 206 -11.31 30.28 -5.80
CA LEU A 206 -9.84 30.19 -5.79
C LEU A 206 -9.28 30.03 -4.37
N GLN A 207 -9.79 30.81 -3.41
CA GLN A 207 -9.37 30.70 -2.00
C GLN A 207 -9.67 29.32 -1.42
N ASN A 208 -10.89 28.81 -1.65
CA ASN A 208 -11.28 27.48 -1.20
C ASN A 208 -10.40 26.39 -1.82
N THR A 209 -10.18 26.44 -3.13
CA THR A 209 -9.36 25.45 -3.82
C THR A 209 -7.90 25.50 -3.38
N ASN A 210 -7.35 26.69 -3.10
CA ASN A 210 -6.01 26.84 -2.56
C ASN A 210 -5.88 26.26 -1.14
N SER A 211 -6.87 26.49 -0.28
CA SER A 211 -6.90 25.87 1.06
C SER A 211 -6.98 24.35 0.95
N ILE A 212 -7.84 23.82 0.10
CA ILE A 212 -7.96 22.37 -0.13
C ILE A 212 -6.64 21.79 -0.65
N PHE A 213 -6.00 22.42 -1.64
CA PHE A 213 -4.71 21.99 -2.18
C PHE A 213 -3.64 21.93 -1.09
N LYS A 214 -3.53 22.99 -0.28
CA LYS A 214 -2.58 23.07 0.83
C LYS A 214 -2.86 21.99 1.89
N GLU A 215 -4.08 21.94 2.42
CA GLU A 215 -4.46 20.98 3.46
C GLU A 215 -4.35 19.52 2.99
N ASN A 216 -4.65 19.25 1.72
CA ASN A 216 -4.45 17.93 1.14
C ASN A 216 -2.97 17.54 1.08
N SER A 217 -2.10 18.50 0.77
CA SER A 217 -0.65 18.26 0.72
C SER A 217 -0.11 17.96 2.12
N GLU A 218 -0.53 18.74 3.11
CA GLU A 218 -0.18 18.53 4.53
C GLU A 218 -0.68 17.17 5.05
N ASP A 219 -1.95 16.83 4.81
CA ASP A 219 -2.50 15.54 5.25
C ASP A 219 -1.83 14.35 4.56
N THR A 220 -1.44 14.50 3.29
CA THR A 220 -0.72 13.46 2.56
C THR A 220 0.69 13.25 3.11
N GLU A 221 1.37 14.31 3.54
CA GLU A 221 2.68 14.24 4.20
C GLU A 221 2.60 13.53 5.55
N ILE A 222 1.56 13.84 6.33
CA ILE A 222 1.26 13.15 7.60
C ILE A 222 1.05 11.65 7.33
N LEU A 223 0.16 11.30 6.40
CA LEU A 223 -0.12 9.91 6.03
C LEU A 223 1.16 9.18 5.57
N THR A 224 1.99 9.84 4.75
CA THR A 224 3.27 9.28 4.28
C THR A 224 4.18 8.92 5.45
N THR A 225 4.26 9.80 6.45
CA THR A 225 5.05 9.58 7.66
C THR A 225 4.51 8.42 8.50
N GLU A 226 3.18 8.36 8.68
CA GLU A 226 2.50 7.28 9.41
C GLU A 226 2.76 5.92 8.76
N LEU A 227 2.56 5.83 7.44
CA LEU A 227 2.80 4.61 6.65
C LEU A 227 4.27 4.18 6.68
N SER A 228 5.21 5.12 6.54
CA SER A 228 6.64 4.83 6.59
C SER A 228 7.04 4.21 7.93
N ASN A 229 6.59 4.82 9.03
CA ASN A 229 6.84 4.30 10.38
C ASN A 229 6.19 2.93 10.59
N TYR A 230 4.96 2.76 10.11
CA TYR A 230 4.23 1.50 10.20
C TYR A 230 4.92 0.37 9.42
N PHE A 231 5.24 0.59 8.15
CA PHE A 231 5.91 -0.43 7.33
C PHE A 231 7.30 -0.77 7.83
N LYS A 232 8.02 0.18 8.44
CA LYS A 232 9.30 -0.10 9.11
C LYS A 232 9.10 -1.07 10.28
N LYS A 233 8.07 -0.87 11.13
CA LYS A 233 7.75 -1.78 12.23
C LYS A 233 7.38 -3.18 11.70
N GLU A 234 6.55 -3.26 10.68
CA GLU A 234 6.16 -4.55 10.08
C GLU A 234 7.36 -5.29 9.47
N TRP A 235 8.29 -4.57 8.84
CA TRP A 235 9.52 -5.15 8.32
C TRP A 235 10.43 -5.72 9.41
N GLU A 236 10.52 -5.06 10.57
CA GLU A 236 11.26 -5.61 11.71
C GLU A 236 10.62 -6.90 12.27
N LYS A 237 9.29 -7.03 12.20
CA LYS A 237 8.60 -8.29 12.58
C LYS A 237 8.94 -9.43 11.61
N VAL A 238 9.00 -9.15 10.30
CA VAL A 238 9.45 -10.11 9.26
C VAL A 238 10.85 -10.65 9.57
N LYS A 239 11.80 -9.76 9.91
CA LYS A 239 13.17 -10.17 10.30
C LYS A 239 13.20 -11.03 11.56
N GLN A 240 12.27 -10.82 12.49
CA GLN A 240 12.14 -11.59 13.72
C GLN A 240 11.37 -12.90 13.54
N GLY A 241 10.82 -13.18 12.34
CA GLY A 241 9.97 -14.35 12.11
C GLY A 241 8.63 -14.28 12.86
N LYS A 242 8.13 -13.07 13.14
CA LYS A 242 6.89 -12.79 13.89
C LYS A 242 5.82 -12.19 13.01
#